data_AF-A0A7X7IQL0-F1
#
_entry.id   AF-A0A7X7IQL0-F1
#
_cell.length_a   1.000
_cell.length_b   1.000
_cell.length_c   1.000
_cell.angle_alpha   90.00
_cell.angle_beta   90.00
_cell.angle_gamma   90.00
#
_symmetry.space_group_name_H-M   'P 1'
#
loop_
_entity.id
_entity.type
_entity.pdbx_description
1 polymer ?
#
loop_
_entity_poly.entity_id
_entity_poly.type
_entity_poly.pdbx_seq_one_letter_code
_entity_poly.pdbx_strand_id
1 'polypeptide(L)'
;TSQRLNVSADIFAEPDGDVSVVSLTEALKAGGIHYRLSGSDKLSVLESLVEIMPLPDQVDRPFLLQVLLARESLGSTALGNGIAVPHVRNPIVMHIARPMVTLCFLEQAIEFGALDGRPVHTLFTIVSPTIRAHLHLLARLSFALRHPAFAEVIAKQGSREQILAASQSVDESVSPKASHP
;
A
#
# COMPACT_ATOMS: atom_id res chain seq x y z
N THR A 1 12.17 46.69 -24.47
CA THR A 1 11.37 45.70 -25.22
C THR A 1 11.36 44.41 -24.43
N SER A 2 10.33 44.19 -23.60
CA SER A 2 10.23 42.98 -22.76
C SER A 2 9.08 42.14 -23.28
N GLN A 3 9.39 41.02 -23.93
CA GLN A 3 8.39 40.06 -24.39
C GLN A 3 7.81 39.35 -23.15
N ARG A 4 6.52 39.59 -22.89
CA ARG A 4 5.77 38.79 -21.91
C ARG A 4 5.58 37.40 -22.50
N LEU A 5 6.38 36.44 -22.03
CA LEU A 5 6.12 35.02 -22.22
C LEU A 5 4.81 34.70 -21.49
N ASN A 6 3.75 34.49 -22.26
CA ASN A 6 2.45 34.06 -21.77
C ASN A 6 2.55 32.55 -21.47
N VAL A 7 3.09 32.21 -20.30
CA VAL A 7 3.11 30.83 -19.81
C VAL A 7 1.69 30.52 -19.37
N SER A 8 0.97 29.71 -20.17
CA SER A 8 -0.40 29.34 -19.84
C SER A 8 -0.41 28.50 -18.55
N ALA A 9 -1.43 28.73 -17.72
CA ALA A 9 -1.64 28.04 -16.45
C ALA A 9 -1.88 26.52 -16.61
N ASP A 10 -1.92 26.02 -17.84
CA ASP A 10 -2.15 24.62 -18.20
C ASP A 10 -0.97 23.71 -17.81
N ILE A 11 0.23 24.26 -17.57
CA ILE A 11 1.39 23.48 -17.10
C ILE A 11 1.20 23.02 -15.64
N PHE A 12 0.35 23.71 -14.87
CA PHE A 12 0.00 23.36 -13.48
C PHE A 12 -1.38 22.68 -13.35
N ALA A 13 -2.08 22.49 -14.47
CA ALA A 13 -3.25 21.64 -14.48
C ALA A 13 -2.77 20.18 -14.47
N GLU A 14 -2.62 19.62 -13.26
CA GLU A 14 -2.75 18.18 -13.07
C GLU A 14 -4.01 17.77 -13.85
N PRO A 15 -3.93 16.82 -14.80
CA PRO A 15 -5.11 16.41 -15.50
C PRO A 15 -6.12 15.95 -14.45
N ASP A 16 -7.30 16.56 -14.47
CA ASP A 16 -8.51 16.12 -13.77
C ASP A 16 -8.96 14.76 -14.35
N GLY A 17 -8.05 13.80 -14.31
CA GLY A 17 -8.32 12.40 -14.56
C GLY A 17 -9.08 11.91 -13.35
N ASP A 18 -10.41 11.86 -13.52
CA ASP A 18 -11.39 11.16 -12.71
C ASP A 18 -10.73 10.37 -11.57
N VAL A 19 -10.69 10.98 -10.39
CA VAL A 19 -10.18 10.35 -9.15
C VAL A 19 -11.21 9.29 -8.78
N SER A 20 -11.18 8.16 -9.50
CA SER A 20 -11.99 7.02 -9.15
C SER A 20 -11.58 6.62 -7.75
N VAL A 21 -12.55 6.57 -6.85
CA VAL A 21 -12.39 6.08 -5.48
C VAL A 21 -11.53 4.81 -5.52
N VAL A 22 -10.32 4.85 -4.96
CA VAL A 22 -9.42 3.70 -5.03
C VAL A 22 -9.93 2.66 -4.04
N SER A 23 -10.58 1.63 -4.55
CA SER A 23 -11.01 0.47 -3.76
C SER A 23 -9.81 -0.26 -3.17
N LEU A 24 -9.91 -0.68 -1.90
CA LEU A 24 -8.90 -1.52 -1.27
C LEU A 24 -8.84 -2.89 -1.97
N THR A 25 -10.00 -3.43 -2.34
CA THR A 25 -10.11 -4.71 -3.07
C THR A 25 -9.39 -4.66 -4.40
N GLU A 26 -9.59 -3.61 -5.19
CA GLU A 26 -8.91 -3.47 -6.48
C GLU A 26 -7.40 -3.24 -6.32
N ALA A 27 -7.00 -2.49 -5.29
CA ALA A 27 -5.58 -2.32 -4.97
C ALA A 27 -4.91 -3.64 -4.52
N LEU A 28 -5.61 -4.47 -3.73
CA LEU A 28 -5.16 -5.81 -3.33
C LEU A 28 -5.06 -6.76 -4.53
N LYS A 29 -6.03 -6.72 -5.46
CA LYS A 29 -5.94 -7.47 -6.72
C LYS A 29 -4.75 -7.02 -7.56
N ALA A 30 -4.49 -5.72 -7.62
CA ALA A 30 -3.39 -5.15 -8.39
C ALA A 30 -2.01 -5.47 -7.79
N GLY A 31 -1.89 -5.48 -6.46
CA GLY A 31 -0.62 -5.72 -5.75
C GLY A 31 -0.37 -7.18 -5.38
N GLY A 32 -1.41 -8.02 -5.35
CA GLY A 32 -1.31 -9.44 -5.04
C GLY A 32 -1.42 -9.77 -3.55
N ILE A 33 -1.75 -11.04 -3.28
CA ILE A 33 -1.76 -11.66 -1.95
C ILE A 33 -0.81 -12.85 -1.98
N HIS A 34 0.21 -12.80 -1.14
CA HIS A 34 1.33 -13.71 -1.09
C HIS A 34 1.46 -14.31 0.31
N TYR A 35 1.73 -15.60 0.37
CA TYR A 35 1.93 -16.34 1.61
C TYR A 35 3.36 -16.82 1.67
N ARG A 36 3.86 -17.09 2.88
CA ARG A 36 5.17 -17.71 3.09
C ARG A 36 6.31 -16.88 2.51
N LEU A 37 6.21 -15.56 2.60
CA LEU A 37 7.29 -14.67 2.16
C LEU A 37 8.53 -14.95 3.01
N SER A 38 9.64 -15.25 2.34
CA SER A 38 10.89 -15.61 3.00
C SER A 38 11.61 -14.40 3.61
N GLY A 39 12.49 -14.67 4.57
CA GLY A 39 13.29 -13.66 5.27
C GLY A 39 13.23 -13.86 6.79
N SER A 40 14.32 -13.51 7.46
CA SER A 40 14.49 -13.66 8.91
C SER A 40 14.73 -12.34 9.62
N ASP A 41 14.85 -11.26 8.86
CA ASP A 41 15.03 -9.90 9.35
C ASP A 41 14.36 -8.89 8.40
N LYS A 42 14.34 -7.64 8.84
CA LYS A 42 13.70 -6.54 8.12
C LYS A 42 14.26 -6.35 6.71
N LEU A 43 15.56 -6.53 6.50
CA LEU A 43 16.19 -6.35 5.18
C LEU A 43 15.76 -7.46 4.22
N SER A 44 15.99 -8.72 4.60
CA SER A 44 15.68 -9.89 3.79
C SER A 44 14.20 -10.03 3.44
N VAL A 45 13.31 -9.63 4.36
CA VAL A 45 11.87 -9.60 4.10
C VAL A 45 11.50 -8.48 3.11
N LEU A 46 12.10 -7.29 3.22
CA LEU A 46 11.85 -6.20 2.27
C LEU A 46 12.44 -6.48 0.88
N GLU A 47 13.59 -7.15 0.80
CA GLU A 47 14.16 -7.66 -0.45
C GLU A 47 13.20 -8.64 -1.14
N SER A 48 12.76 -9.68 -0.41
CA SER A 48 11.82 -10.68 -0.92
C SER A 48 10.49 -10.04 -1.36
N LEU A 49 9.99 -9.08 -0.56
CA LEU A 49 8.79 -8.30 -0.90
C LEU A 49 8.99 -7.55 -2.22
N VAL A 50 10.07 -6.81 -2.39
CA VAL A 50 10.28 -6.02 -3.60
C VAL A 50 10.47 -6.92 -4.81
N GLU A 51 11.00 -8.14 -4.67
CA GLU A 51 11.13 -9.11 -5.77
C GLU A 51 9.77 -9.64 -6.26
N ILE A 52 8.86 -10.00 -5.35
CA ILE A 52 7.58 -10.62 -5.70
C ILE A 52 6.50 -9.62 -6.15
N MET A 53 6.69 -8.33 -5.89
CA MET A 53 5.70 -7.31 -6.26
C MET A 53 5.50 -7.28 -7.79
N PRO A 54 4.24 -7.15 -8.27
CA PRO A 54 3.91 -7.10 -9.70
C PRO A 54 4.17 -5.71 -10.29
N LEU A 55 5.44 -5.28 -10.20
CA LEU A 55 5.91 -3.99 -10.68
C LEU A 55 6.24 -4.08 -12.18
N PRO A 56 5.99 -3.00 -12.96
CA PRO A 56 6.47 -2.90 -14.33
C PRO A 56 8.00 -3.04 -14.43
N ASP A 57 8.50 -3.57 -15.56
CA ASP A 57 9.93 -3.82 -15.78
C ASP A 57 10.81 -2.57 -15.67
N GLN A 58 10.25 -1.40 -15.99
CA GLN A 58 10.95 -0.12 -15.87
C GLN A 58 11.14 0.36 -14.41
N VAL A 59 10.53 -0.30 -13.43
CA VAL A 59 10.68 0.05 -12.02
C VAL A 59 12.03 -0.46 -11.50
N ASP A 60 12.86 0.48 -11.03
CA ASP A 60 14.10 0.16 -10.34
C ASP A 60 13.80 -0.43 -8.94
N ARG A 61 13.79 -1.76 -8.87
CA ARG A 61 13.56 -2.54 -7.64
C ARG A 61 14.63 -2.26 -6.57
N PRO A 62 15.95 -2.28 -6.87
CA PRO A 62 16.97 -1.84 -5.92
C PRO A 62 16.70 -0.46 -5.33
N PHE A 63 16.30 0.52 -6.15
CA PHE A 63 15.95 1.84 -5.66
C PHE A 63 14.70 1.83 -4.77
N LEU A 64 13.65 1.07 -5.14
CA LEU A 64 12.47 0.91 -4.30
C LEU A 64 12.82 0.37 -2.91
N LEU A 65 13.65 -0.68 -2.86
CA LEU A 65 14.14 -1.25 -1.61
C LEU A 65 14.87 -0.21 -0.77
N GLN A 66 15.78 0.56 -1.37
CA GLN A 66 16.51 1.63 -0.69
C GLN A 66 15.55 2.69 -0.10
N VAL A 67 14.53 3.10 -0.85
CA VAL A 67 13.55 4.09 -0.38
C VAL A 67 12.68 3.53 0.75
N LEU A 68 12.28 2.26 0.68
CA LEU A 68 11.55 1.58 1.75
C LEU A 68 12.38 1.49 3.04
N LEU A 69 13.65 1.05 2.93
CA LEU A 69 14.58 0.98 4.05
C LEU A 69 14.84 2.36 4.66
N ALA A 70 15.07 3.37 3.82
CA ALA A 70 15.27 4.74 4.28
C ALA A 70 14.04 5.30 4.98
N ARG A 71 12.82 4.97 4.52
CA ARG A 71 11.60 5.35 5.23
C ARG A 71 11.52 4.65 6.57
N GLU A 72 11.77 3.35 6.59
CA GLU A 72 11.67 2.53 7.79
C GLU A 72 12.70 2.94 8.87
N SER A 73 13.89 3.41 8.48
CA SER A 73 14.91 3.91 9.41
C SER A 73 14.53 5.23 10.10
N LEU A 74 13.60 6.00 9.54
CA LEU A 74 13.07 7.22 10.20
C LEU A 74 12.13 6.88 11.36
N GLY A 75 11.65 5.63 11.43
CA GLY A 75 10.70 5.16 12.42
C GLY A 75 9.85 4.04 11.85
N SER A 76 9.60 3.03 12.69
CA SER A 76 8.91 1.80 12.30
C SER A 76 7.56 2.09 11.64
N THR A 77 7.26 1.35 10.58
CA THR A 77 5.93 1.34 9.94
C THR A 77 5.03 0.23 10.48
N ALA A 78 5.44 -0.44 11.56
CA ALA A 78 4.58 -1.39 12.27
C ALA A 78 3.42 -0.68 12.97
N LEU A 79 2.21 -1.21 12.78
CA LEU A 79 0.98 -0.71 13.39
C LEU A 79 0.65 -1.44 14.72
N GLY A 80 1.42 -2.47 15.05
CA GLY A 80 1.11 -3.44 16.10
C GLY A 80 0.24 -4.60 15.59
N ASN A 81 -0.11 -5.51 16.50
CA ASN A 81 -0.84 -6.74 16.19
C ASN A 81 -0.20 -7.58 15.08
N GLY A 82 1.13 -7.58 15.01
CA GLY A 82 1.88 -8.32 14.01
C GLY A 82 1.78 -7.78 12.58
N ILE A 83 1.31 -6.55 12.40
CA ILE A 83 1.13 -5.91 11.09
C ILE A 83 2.11 -4.74 10.92
N ALA A 84 2.75 -4.65 9.75
CA ALA A 84 3.41 -3.44 9.29
C ALA A 84 2.92 -3.00 7.92
N VAL A 85 3.09 -1.71 7.63
CA VAL A 85 2.71 -1.11 6.34
C VAL A 85 3.92 -0.43 5.71
N PRO A 86 4.91 -1.17 5.19
CA PRO A 86 6.03 -0.57 4.47
C PRO A 86 5.53 0.26 3.29
N HIS A 87 5.92 1.52 3.21
CA HIS A 87 5.49 2.42 2.14
C HIS A 87 6.56 3.47 1.87
N VAL A 88 6.47 4.11 0.71
CA VAL A 88 7.36 5.22 0.34
C VAL A 88 6.74 6.56 0.72
N ARG A 89 7.56 7.51 1.16
CA ARG A 89 7.07 8.87 1.49
C ARG A 89 6.66 9.66 0.24
N ASN A 90 7.38 9.45 -0.87
CA ASN A 90 7.10 10.08 -2.15
C ASN A 90 6.85 9.01 -3.22
N PRO A 91 5.57 8.68 -3.50
CA PRO A 91 5.21 7.58 -4.39
C PRO A 91 5.39 7.90 -5.88
N ILE A 92 5.51 9.19 -6.23
CA ILE A 92 5.60 9.68 -7.62
C ILE A 92 6.83 9.14 -8.35
N VAL A 93 7.90 8.80 -7.62
CA VAL A 93 9.19 8.38 -8.21
C VAL A 93 9.10 7.01 -8.92
N MET A 94 8.07 6.23 -8.62
CA MET A 94 7.99 4.84 -9.07
C MET A 94 7.36 4.63 -10.46
N HIS A 95 6.86 5.69 -11.13
CA HIS A 95 6.25 5.61 -12.47
C HIS A 95 5.21 4.47 -12.67
N ILE A 96 4.44 4.18 -11.63
CA ILE A 96 3.41 3.13 -11.65
C ILE A 96 2.09 3.69 -12.15
N ALA A 97 1.41 2.96 -13.04
CA ALA A 97 0.16 3.42 -13.66
C ALA A 97 -1.06 3.40 -12.74
N ARG A 98 -1.10 2.50 -11.75
CA ARG A 98 -2.27 2.32 -10.86
C ARG A 98 -1.85 2.05 -9.42
N PRO A 99 -2.63 2.52 -8.43
CA PRO A 99 -2.37 2.22 -7.03
C PRO A 99 -2.49 0.72 -6.72
N MET A 100 -1.61 0.22 -5.87
CA MET A 100 -1.53 -1.19 -5.48
C MET A 100 -1.24 -1.35 -4.00
N VAL A 101 -1.78 -2.43 -3.43
CA VAL A 101 -1.50 -2.92 -2.08
C VAL A 101 -1.03 -4.37 -2.22
N THR A 102 0.23 -4.64 -1.89
CA THR A 102 0.75 -6.01 -1.85
C THR A 102 0.65 -6.52 -0.41
N LEU A 103 -0.15 -7.57 -0.21
CA LEU A 103 -0.29 -8.25 1.08
C LEU A 103 0.64 -9.46 1.12
N CYS A 104 1.51 -9.50 2.12
CA CYS A 104 2.40 -10.63 2.37
C CYS A 104 2.21 -11.18 3.78
N PHE A 105 1.99 -12.49 3.89
CA PHE A 105 2.18 -13.22 5.13
C PHE A 105 3.58 -13.80 5.15
N LEU A 106 4.34 -13.50 6.20
CA LEU A 106 5.72 -13.94 6.34
C LEU A 106 5.77 -15.41 6.75
N GLU A 107 6.77 -16.14 6.26
CA GLU A 107 7.06 -17.51 6.71
C GLU A 107 7.46 -17.52 8.19
N GLN A 108 8.25 -16.52 8.60
CA GLN A 108 8.67 -16.31 9.97
C GLN A 108 8.33 -14.89 10.40
N ALA A 109 7.72 -14.74 11.58
CA ALA A 109 7.50 -13.43 12.17
C ALA A 109 8.84 -12.81 12.60
N ILE A 110 9.06 -11.53 12.29
CA ILE A 110 10.34 -10.85 12.52
C ILE A 110 10.20 -9.64 13.44
N GLU A 111 11.29 -9.28 14.10
CA GLU A 111 11.36 -8.02 14.83
C GLU A 111 11.33 -6.84 13.84
N PHE A 112 10.35 -5.95 14.00
CA PHE A 112 10.13 -4.82 13.10
C PHE A 112 10.13 -3.47 13.83
N GLY A 113 10.35 -3.46 15.15
CA GLY A 113 10.31 -2.25 15.97
C GLY A 113 8.88 -1.75 16.21
N ALA A 114 7.92 -2.68 16.35
CA ALA A 114 6.54 -2.34 16.67
C ALA A 114 6.44 -1.76 18.09
N LEU A 115 5.59 -0.74 18.28
CA LEU A 115 5.41 -0.08 19.58
C LEU A 115 4.84 -1.03 20.66
N ASP A 116 4.11 -2.06 20.24
CA ASP A 116 3.58 -3.10 21.13
C ASP A 116 4.59 -4.23 21.41
N GLY A 117 5.79 -4.15 20.85
CA GLY A 117 6.87 -5.13 21.00
C GLY A 117 6.57 -6.49 20.35
N ARG A 118 5.51 -6.61 19.54
CA ARG A 118 5.15 -7.87 18.90
C ARG A 118 5.89 -8.02 17.56
N PRO A 119 6.37 -9.23 17.23
CA PRO A 119 6.97 -9.48 15.93
C PRO A 119 5.91 -9.34 14.83
N VAL A 120 6.33 -8.85 13.68
CA VAL A 120 5.48 -8.67 12.50
C VAL A 120 5.44 -9.96 11.70
N HIS A 121 4.24 -10.43 11.37
CA HIS A 121 3.99 -11.59 10.51
C HIS A 121 3.23 -11.23 9.23
N THR A 122 2.71 -10.00 9.13
CA THR A 122 1.93 -9.53 7.98
C THR A 122 2.43 -8.17 7.52
N LEU A 123 2.68 -8.03 6.21
CA LEU A 123 3.01 -6.77 5.57
C LEU A 123 1.93 -6.35 4.60
N PHE A 124 1.57 -5.07 4.62
CA PHE A 124 0.81 -4.41 3.56
C PHE A 124 1.66 -3.32 2.92
N THR A 125 2.12 -3.54 1.70
CA THR A 125 2.99 -2.58 1.01
C THR A 125 2.19 -1.75 0.03
N ILE A 126 2.24 -0.42 0.17
CA ILE A 126 1.48 0.50 -0.69
C ILE A 126 2.39 1.18 -1.69
N VAL A 127 2.03 1.11 -2.97
CA VAL A 127 2.64 1.92 -4.03
C VAL A 127 1.56 2.53 -4.92
N SER A 128 1.75 3.78 -5.36
CA SER A 128 0.72 4.53 -6.08
C SER A 128 1.31 5.58 -7.02
N PRO A 129 0.56 6.04 -8.04
CA PRO A 129 1.02 7.09 -8.96
C PRO A 129 1.14 8.47 -8.30
N THR A 130 0.28 8.77 -7.32
CA THR A 130 0.19 10.10 -6.71
C THR A 130 0.18 10.03 -5.19
N ILE A 131 0.57 11.13 -4.54
CA ILE A 131 0.48 11.31 -3.08
C ILE A 131 -0.99 11.21 -2.63
N ARG A 132 -1.93 11.78 -3.39
CA ARG A 132 -3.36 11.74 -3.08
C ARG A 132 -3.89 10.30 -3.03
N ALA A 133 -3.60 9.51 -4.05
CA ALA A 133 -3.99 8.09 -4.09
C ALA A 133 -3.33 7.30 -2.95
N HIS A 134 -2.07 7.62 -2.63
CA HIS A 134 -1.33 7.00 -1.54
C HIS A 134 -2.01 7.20 -0.18
N LEU A 135 -2.27 8.45 0.18
CA LEU A 135 -2.89 8.80 1.45
C LEU A 135 -4.31 8.25 1.56
N HIS A 136 -5.05 8.25 0.44
CA HIS A 136 -6.37 7.64 0.39
C HIS A 136 -6.31 6.13 0.70
N LEU A 137 -5.43 5.39 0.02
CA LEU A 137 -5.24 3.96 0.29
C LEU A 137 -4.77 3.67 1.70
N LEU A 138 -3.82 4.46 2.22
CA LEU A 138 -3.33 4.29 3.58
C LEU A 138 -4.45 4.48 4.61
N ALA A 139 -5.31 5.50 4.40
CA ALA A 139 -6.48 5.73 5.24
C ALA A 139 -7.50 4.59 5.15
N ARG A 140 -7.79 4.09 3.94
CA ARG A 140 -8.69 2.95 3.72
C ARG A 140 -8.17 1.67 4.37
N LEU A 141 -6.89 1.35 4.18
CA LEU A 141 -6.27 0.18 4.80
C LEU A 141 -6.33 0.29 6.32
N SER A 142 -6.00 1.46 6.88
CA SER A 142 -6.08 1.70 8.32
C SER A 142 -7.50 1.52 8.86
N PHE A 143 -8.52 1.94 8.10
CA PHE A 143 -9.93 1.71 8.43
C PHE A 143 -10.28 0.21 8.35
N ALA A 144 -9.89 -0.46 7.27
CA ALA A 144 -10.13 -1.88 7.06
C ALA A 144 -9.55 -2.75 8.19
N LEU A 145 -8.33 -2.43 8.63
CA LEU A 145 -7.67 -3.15 9.74
C LEU A 145 -8.37 -2.97 11.10
N ARG A 146 -9.29 -2.01 11.23
CA ARG A 146 -10.17 -1.87 12.40
C ARG A 146 -11.54 -2.53 12.21
N HIS A 147 -11.89 -2.91 10.98
CA HIS A 147 -13.14 -3.58 10.69
C HIS A 147 -13.04 -5.05 11.14
N PRO A 148 -13.87 -5.54 12.09
CA PRO A 148 -13.68 -6.83 12.73
C PRO A 148 -13.53 -8.00 11.75
N ALA A 149 -14.38 -8.06 10.73
CA ALA A 149 -14.34 -9.14 9.74
C ALA A 149 -13.04 -9.17 8.91
N PHE A 150 -12.50 -8.00 8.55
CA PHE A 150 -11.26 -7.93 7.77
C PHE A 150 -10.05 -8.22 8.68
N ALA A 151 -10.02 -7.62 9.87
CA ALA A 151 -8.97 -7.87 10.86
C ALA A 151 -8.87 -9.36 11.23
N GLU A 152 -10.01 -10.03 11.43
CA GLU A 152 -10.06 -11.46 11.75
C GLU A 152 -9.51 -12.33 10.62
N VAL A 153 -9.90 -12.05 9.38
CA VAL A 153 -9.42 -12.80 8.21
C VAL A 153 -7.91 -12.61 8.02
N ILE A 154 -7.37 -11.41 8.24
CA ILE A 154 -5.94 -11.14 8.18
C ILE A 154 -5.19 -11.84 9.33
N ALA A 155 -5.72 -11.80 10.55
CA ALA A 155 -5.11 -12.47 11.71
C ALA A 155 -5.05 -14.00 11.54
N LYS A 156 -6.05 -14.59 10.88
CA LYS A 156 -6.11 -16.02 10.57
C LYS A 156 -5.35 -16.39 9.29
N GLN A 157 -4.75 -15.43 8.60
CA GLN A 157 -4.13 -15.61 7.29
C GLN A 157 -5.07 -16.36 6.32
N GLY A 158 -6.32 -15.90 6.26
CA GLY A 158 -7.38 -16.54 5.46
C GLY A 158 -7.05 -16.64 3.98
N SER A 159 -7.85 -17.39 3.23
CA SER A 159 -7.62 -17.58 1.78
C SER A 159 -7.74 -16.26 1.02
N ARG A 160 -7.19 -16.23 -0.20
CA ARG A 160 -7.29 -15.06 -1.10
C ARG A 160 -8.74 -14.63 -1.30
N GLU A 161 -9.65 -15.57 -1.46
CA GLU A 161 -11.08 -15.34 -1.65
C GLU A 161 -11.69 -14.71 -0.41
N GLN A 162 -11.35 -15.20 0.79
CA GLN A 162 -11.85 -14.64 2.06
C GLN A 162 -11.34 -13.21 2.28
N ILE A 163 -10.07 -12.94 1.99
CA ILE A 163 -9.47 -11.62 2.12
C ILE A 163 -10.12 -10.62 1.17
N LEU A 164 -10.29 -11.00 -0.10
CA LEU A 164 -10.91 -10.15 -1.11
C LEU A 164 -12.40 -9.91 -0.83
N ALA A 165 -13.13 -10.91 -0.34
CA ALA A 165 -14.51 -10.74 0.09
C ALA A 165 -14.62 -9.77 1.28
N ALA A 166 -13.75 -9.93 2.28
CA ALA A 166 -13.74 -9.04 3.44
C ALA A 166 -13.33 -7.60 3.07
N SER A 167 -12.37 -7.42 2.15
CA SER A 167 -12.02 -6.07 1.67
C SER A 167 -13.16 -5.42 0.89
N GLN A 168 -13.94 -6.21 0.14
CA GLN A 168 -15.08 -5.70 -0.61
C GLN A 168 -16.17 -5.18 0.33
N SER A 169 -16.51 -5.92 1.39
CA SER A 169 -17.45 -5.45 2.40
C SER A 169 -16.99 -4.15 3.08
N VAL A 170 -15.68 -3.99 3.30
CA VAL A 170 -15.12 -2.72 3.79
C VAL A 170 -15.32 -1.61 2.77
N ASP A 171 -15.02 -1.85 1.49
CA ASP A 171 -15.17 -0.84 0.44
C ASP A 171 -16.62 -0.35 0.29
N GLU A 172 -17.60 -1.26 0.41
CA GLU A 172 -19.02 -0.95 0.38
C GLU A 172 -19.46 -0.12 1.61
N SER A 173 -18.88 -0.36 2.78
CA SER A 173 -19.18 0.40 4.00
C SER A 173 -18.70 1.85 3.98
N VAL A 174 -17.68 2.16 3.17
CA VAL A 174 -17.04 3.49 3.06
C VAL A 174 -17.53 4.25 1.81
N SER A 175 -18.19 3.57 0.88
CA SER A 175 -18.75 4.21 -0.31
C SER A 175 -19.95 5.08 0.10
N PRO A 176 -20.06 6.33 -0.40
CA PRO A 176 -21.22 7.16 -0.11
C PRO A 176 -22.46 6.40 -0.57
N LYS A 177 -23.41 6.14 0.34
CA LYS A 177 -24.73 5.61 -0.04
C LYS A 177 -25.26 6.53 -1.13
N ALA A 178 -25.45 6.02 -2.34
CA ALA A 178 -26.13 6.74 -3.40
C ALA A 178 -27.50 7.15 -2.86
N SER A 179 -27.64 8.42 -2.49
CA SER A 179 -28.93 9.04 -2.20
C SER A 179 -29.79 8.88 -3.45
N HIS A 180 -30.69 7.90 -3.43
CA HIS A 180 -31.71 7.78 -4.45
C HIS A 180 -32.69 8.97 -4.28
N PRO A 181 -33.08 9.63 -5.37
CA PRO A 181 -34.19 10.59 -5.34
C PRO A 181 -35.52 9.91 -5.00
#